data_AF-A0A1F9D644-F1
#
_entry.id   AF-A0A1F9D644-F1
#
_cell.length_a   1.000
_cell.length_b   1.000
_cell.length_c   1.000
_cell.angle_alpha   90.00
_cell.angle_beta   90.00
_cell.angle_gamma   90.00
#
_symmetry.space_group_name_H-M   'P 1'
#
loop_
_entity.id
_entity.type
_entity.pdbx_description
1 polymer ?
#
loop_
_entity_poly.entity_id
_entity_poly.type
_entity_poly.pdbx_seq_one_letter_code
_entity_poly.pdbx_strand_id
1 'polypeptide(L)'
;NWSLVFAGLAFWGMDWFNEIWNGLVFHFTQYAPVWGAPGKTAFLILIGLNIEICFMFAIAGITFSKMLPADKQLKILGLPNRLLFAIAGSIFCVLVEIILNLVGALTWDYSWWRAGAPWLIFLIGYLPFFLVSFWVFDMDSLRRKIATVGVIYAFNIICLILFAAVLKWI
;
A
#
# COMPACT_ATOMS: atom_id res chain seq x y z
N ASN A 1 9.77 -19.54 -10.82
CA ASN A 1 8.43 -19.05 -10.38
C ASN A 1 8.61 -17.64 -9.84
N TRP A 2 8.12 -16.61 -10.54
CA TRP A 2 8.30 -15.18 -10.19
C TRP A 2 7.11 -14.56 -9.45
N SER A 3 6.09 -15.35 -9.10
CA SER A 3 4.83 -14.84 -8.55
C SER A 3 5.02 -13.98 -7.30
N LEU A 4 5.94 -14.37 -6.40
CA LEU A 4 6.22 -13.59 -5.18
C LEU A 4 6.76 -12.19 -5.49
N VAL A 5 7.67 -12.08 -6.47
CA VAL A 5 8.25 -10.79 -6.87
C VAL A 5 7.16 -9.88 -7.45
N PHE A 6 6.29 -10.41 -8.32
CA PHE A 6 5.16 -9.64 -8.84
C PHE A 6 4.14 -9.26 -7.77
N ALA A 7 3.94 -10.09 -6.75
CA ALA A 7 3.08 -9.76 -5.62
C ALA A 7 3.65 -8.61 -4.77
N GLY A 8 4.97 -8.62 -4.53
CA GLY A 8 5.69 -7.51 -3.91
C GLY A 8 5.57 -6.21 -4.71
N LEU A 9 5.84 -6.28 -6.02
CA LEU A 9 5.71 -5.14 -6.92
C LEU A 9 4.28 -4.60 -6.98
N ALA A 10 3.27 -5.47 -6.98
CA ALA A 10 1.87 -5.07 -6.97
C ALA A 10 1.49 -4.36 -5.66
N PHE A 11 1.90 -4.91 -4.51
CA PHE A 11 1.64 -4.29 -3.21
C PHE A 11 2.28 -2.91 -3.10
N TRP A 12 3.55 -2.79 -3.49
CA TRP A 12 4.27 -1.52 -3.53
C TRP A 12 3.72 -0.54 -4.59
N GLY A 13 3.22 -1.05 -5.72
CA GLY A 13 2.58 -0.20 -6.72
C GLY A 13 1.27 0.42 -6.22
N MET A 14 0.51 -0.31 -5.40
CA MET A 14 -0.68 0.24 -4.74
C MET A 14 -0.32 1.31 -3.70
N ASP A 15 0.80 1.14 -3.00
CA ASP A 15 1.35 2.14 -2.07
C ASP A 15 1.68 3.46 -2.77
N TRP A 16 2.40 3.40 -3.89
CA TRP A 16 2.66 4.59 -4.71
C TRP A 16 1.39 5.32 -5.15
N PHE A 17 0.34 4.59 -5.52
CA PHE A 17 -0.95 5.21 -5.83
C PHE A 17 -1.48 5.99 -4.63
N ASN A 18 -1.36 5.41 -3.43
CA ASN A 18 -1.79 6.06 -2.21
C ASN A 18 -1.01 7.33 -1.87
N GLU A 19 0.30 7.28 -2.05
CA GLU A 19 1.18 8.41 -1.77
C GLU A 19 0.94 9.60 -2.71
N ILE A 20 0.59 9.32 -3.97
CA ILE A 20 0.23 10.36 -4.93
C ILE A 20 -1.06 11.08 -4.49
N TRP A 21 -2.14 10.36 -4.20
CA TRP A 21 -3.39 11.01 -3.81
C TRP A 21 -3.29 11.67 -2.43
N ASN A 22 -2.48 11.14 -1.53
CA ASN A 22 -2.16 11.76 -0.25
C ASN A 22 -1.56 13.17 -0.45
N GLY A 23 -0.56 13.28 -1.34
CA GLY A 23 0.00 14.57 -1.74
C GLY A 23 -1.01 15.51 -2.39
N LEU A 24 -1.92 14.98 -3.23
CA LEU A 24 -2.99 15.77 -3.83
C LEU A 24 -3.99 16.31 -2.80
N VAL A 25 -4.35 15.51 -1.79
CA VAL A 25 -5.21 15.97 -0.69
C VAL A 25 -4.55 17.14 0.03
N PHE A 26 -3.24 17.05 0.32
CA PHE A 26 -2.52 18.17 0.90
C PHE A 26 -2.52 19.40 -0.02
N HIS A 27 -2.25 19.22 -1.32
CA HIS A 27 -2.29 20.31 -2.29
C HIS A 27 -3.63 21.05 -2.33
N PHE A 28 -4.76 20.33 -2.37
CA PHE A 28 -6.07 20.98 -2.49
C PHE A 28 -6.63 21.49 -1.17
N THR A 29 -6.32 20.85 -0.04
CA THR A 29 -6.86 21.27 1.25
C THR A 29 -6.00 22.31 1.96
N GLN A 30 -4.69 22.34 1.68
CA GLN A 30 -3.70 23.17 2.38
C GLN A 30 -3.75 23.02 3.92
N TYR A 31 -4.28 21.88 4.40
CA TYR A 31 -4.46 21.60 5.82
C TYR A 31 -3.39 20.63 6.32
N ALA A 32 -3.44 19.38 5.86
CA ALA A 32 -2.50 18.33 6.20
C ALA A 32 -2.55 17.24 5.12
N PRO A 33 -1.48 16.45 4.93
CA PRO A 33 -1.62 15.17 4.26
C PRO A 33 -2.51 14.23 5.08
N VAL A 34 -3.09 13.23 4.43
CA VAL A 34 -3.86 12.19 5.14
C VAL A 34 -2.96 11.36 6.05
N TRP A 35 -1.72 11.13 5.64
CA TRP A 35 -0.63 10.72 6.51
C TRP A 35 0.67 11.41 6.15
N GLY A 36 1.47 11.76 7.16
CA GLY A 36 2.81 12.32 6.99
C GLY A 36 3.87 11.44 7.63
N ALA A 37 5.10 11.49 7.12
CA ALA A 37 6.25 10.81 7.70
C ALA A 37 7.29 11.83 8.24
N PRO A 38 7.01 12.53 9.36
CA PRO A 38 7.85 13.63 9.85
C PRO A 38 9.13 13.15 10.56
N GLY A 39 9.27 11.84 10.80
CA GLY A 39 10.46 11.27 11.42
C GLY A 39 11.73 11.45 10.57
N LYS A 40 12.90 11.33 11.20
CA LYS A 40 14.17 11.31 10.47
C LYS A 40 14.20 10.06 9.58
N THR A 41 14.47 10.25 8.29
CA THR A 41 14.60 9.20 7.28
C THR A 41 15.89 9.38 6.49
N ALA A 42 16.41 8.29 5.91
CA ALA A 42 17.51 8.35 4.96
C ALA A 42 17.16 9.15 3.70
N PHE A 43 15.92 9.03 3.20
CA PHE A 43 15.46 9.76 2.03
C PHE A 43 13.93 9.85 1.98
N LEU A 44 13.41 11.07 2.12
CA LEU A 44 12.00 11.40 1.95
C LEU A 44 11.71 11.68 0.47
N ILE A 45 10.72 10.99 -0.09
CA ILE A 45 10.38 11.03 -1.52
C ILE A 45 9.12 11.87 -1.74
N LEU A 46 8.06 11.57 -0.99
CA LEU A 46 6.80 12.34 -0.94
C LEU A 46 6.44 12.58 0.53
N ILE A 47 5.40 13.37 0.78
CA ILE A 47 5.02 13.82 2.13
C ILE A 47 4.77 12.67 3.14
N GLY A 48 4.29 11.51 2.66
CA GLY A 48 4.12 10.29 3.45
C GLY A 48 5.10 9.16 3.09
N LEU A 49 5.86 9.29 1.99
CA LEU A 49 6.68 8.22 1.43
C LEU A 49 8.16 8.47 1.62
N ASN A 50 8.82 7.56 2.34
CA ASN A 50 10.27 7.49 2.40
C ASN A 50 10.81 6.17 1.86
N ILE A 51 12.13 6.07 1.75
CA ILE A 51 12.80 4.88 1.22
C ILE A 51 12.58 3.64 2.10
N GLU A 52 12.50 3.79 3.41
CA GLU A 52 12.23 2.70 4.35
C GLU A 52 10.82 2.12 4.14
N ILE A 53 9.82 2.97 3.94
CA ILE A 53 8.44 2.61 3.61
C ILE A 53 8.40 1.89 2.25
N CYS A 54 9.10 2.39 1.23
CA CYS A 54 9.16 1.72 -0.06
C CYS A 54 9.64 0.26 0.06
N PHE A 55 10.73 0.04 0.80
CA PHE A 55 11.25 -1.32 1.03
C PHE A 55 10.29 -2.15 1.89
N MET A 56 9.70 -1.56 2.93
CA MET A 56 8.73 -2.23 3.79
C MET A 56 7.54 -2.77 2.97
N PHE A 57 6.92 -1.95 2.11
CA PHE A 57 5.78 -2.36 1.30
C PHE A 57 6.17 -3.41 0.25
N ALA A 58 7.33 -3.26 -0.40
CA ALA A 58 7.82 -4.26 -1.36
C ALA A 58 8.08 -5.63 -0.70
N ILE A 59 8.66 -5.64 0.51
CA ILE A 59 8.93 -6.86 1.29
C ILE A 59 7.63 -7.44 1.87
N ALA A 60 6.70 -6.61 2.32
CA ALA A 60 5.42 -7.05 2.86
C ALA A 60 4.61 -7.86 1.82
N GLY A 61 4.49 -7.35 0.59
CA GLY A 61 3.77 -8.07 -0.48
C GLY A 61 4.36 -9.46 -0.79
N ILE A 62 5.69 -9.60 -0.72
CA ILE A 62 6.37 -10.90 -0.84
C ILE A 62 6.05 -11.79 0.37
N THR A 63 6.23 -11.26 1.58
CA THR A 63 6.15 -12.00 2.84
C THR A 63 4.75 -12.55 3.06
N PHE A 64 3.72 -11.72 2.94
CA PHE A 64 2.34 -12.15 3.15
C PHE A 64 1.86 -13.09 2.03
N SER A 65 2.30 -12.89 0.79
CA SER A 65 1.99 -13.82 -0.30
C SER A 65 2.65 -15.18 -0.09
N LYS A 66 3.82 -15.24 0.56
CA LYS A 66 4.51 -16.50 0.90
C LYS A 66 3.77 -17.31 1.96
N MET A 67 2.95 -16.67 2.79
CA MET A 67 2.13 -17.32 3.82
C MET A 67 0.85 -17.95 3.26
N LEU A 68 0.49 -17.64 2.01
CA LEU A 68 -0.74 -18.17 1.42
C LEU A 68 -0.67 -19.70 1.23
N PRO A 69 -1.73 -20.42 1.61
CA PRO A 69 -1.88 -21.83 1.27
C PRO A 69 -1.78 -22.08 -0.24
N ALA A 70 -1.07 -23.16 -0.60
CA ALA A 70 -0.91 -23.57 -2.00
C ALA A 70 -2.26 -23.80 -2.70
N ASP A 71 -3.24 -24.37 -1.97
CA ASP A 71 -4.60 -24.52 -2.47
C ASP A 71 -5.37 -23.18 -2.45
N LYS A 72 -5.77 -22.73 -3.65
CA LYS A 72 -6.58 -21.53 -3.91
C LYS A 72 -7.97 -21.58 -3.30
N GLN A 73 -8.56 -22.76 -3.24
CA GLN A 73 -9.95 -22.95 -2.85
C GLN A 73 -10.12 -23.30 -1.37
N LEU A 74 -9.01 -23.48 -0.64
CA LEU A 74 -9.04 -23.74 0.79
C LEU A 74 -9.84 -22.67 1.52
N LYS A 75 -10.82 -23.10 2.32
CA LYS A 75 -11.53 -22.23 3.25
C LYS A 75 -11.01 -22.46 4.67
N ILE A 76 -10.79 -21.39 5.39
CA ILE A 76 -10.37 -21.42 6.80
C ILE A 76 -11.48 -20.74 7.60
N LEU A 77 -12.08 -21.46 8.54
CA LEU A 77 -13.25 -20.99 9.32
C LEU A 77 -14.41 -20.50 8.42
N GLY A 78 -14.61 -21.15 7.27
CA GLY A 78 -15.67 -20.80 6.31
C GLY A 78 -15.33 -19.66 5.33
N LEU A 79 -14.24 -18.92 5.55
CA LEU A 79 -13.80 -17.82 4.70
C LEU A 79 -12.78 -18.30 3.65
N PRO A 80 -12.81 -17.75 2.40
CA PRO A 80 -11.75 -17.97 1.44
C PRO A 80 -10.40 -17.51 2.02
N ASN A 81 -9.39 -18.37 1.98
CA ASN A 81 -8.14 -18.08 2.68
C ASN A 81 -7.46 -16.77 2.20
N ARG A 82 -7.52 -16.41 0.91
CA ARG A 82 -6.94 -15.15 0.40
C ARG A 82 -7.54 -13.93 1.09
N LEU A 83 -8.87 -13.94 1.26
CA LEU A 83 -9.59 -12.88 1.94
C LEU A 83 -9.21 -12.85 3.43
N LEU A 84 -9.13 -14.01 4.08
CA LEU A 84 -8.70 -14.10 5.48
C LEU A 84 -7.30 -13.52 5.70
N PHE A 85 -6.33 -13.91 4.87
CA PHE A 85 -4.96 -13.39 4.96
C PHE A 85 -4.88 -11.90 4.61
N ALA A 86 -5.71 -11.40 3.68
CA ALA A 86 -5.75 -9.98 3.34
C ALA A 86 -6.30 -9.15 4.50
N ILE A 87 -7.36 -9.63 5.15
CA ILE A 87 -7.93 -9.00 6.36
C ILE A 87 -6.89 -9.01 7.49
N ALA A 88 -6.28 -10.17 7.77
CA ALA A 88 -5.29 -10.30 8.83
C ALA A 88 -4.05 -9.41 8.58
N GLY A 89 -3.53 -9.39 7.35
CA GLY A 89 -2.43 -8.51 6.96
C GLY A 89 -2.78 -7.03 7.07
N SER A 90 -4.00 -6.65 6.68
CA SER A 90 -4.46 -5.26 6.80
C SER A 90 -4.57 -4.82 8.25
N ILE A 91 -5.12 -5.67 9.14
CA ILE A 91 -5.16 -5.40 10.59
C ILE A 91 -3.74 -5.24 11.12
N PHE A 92 -2.82 -6.14 10.75
CA PHE A 92 -1.43 -6.06 11.16
C PHE A 92 -0.78 -4.72 10.75
N CYS A 93 -0.93 -4.31 9.50
CA CYS A 93 -0.36 -3.05 9.02
C CYS A 93 -0.96 -1.82 9.72
N VAL A 94 -2.28 -1.81 9.95
CA VAL A 94 -2.93 -0.75 10.74
C VAL A 94 -2.37 -0.68 12.17
N LEU A 95 -2.14 -1.82 12.81
CA LEU A 95 -1.52 -1.85 14.14
C LEU A 95 -0.09 -1.29 14.11
N VAL A 96 0.70 -1.63 13.08
CA VAL A 96 2.04 -1.07 12.88
C VAL A 96 1.96 0.45 12.69
N GLU A 97 1.05 0.96 11.87
CA GLU A 97 0.89 2.41 11.71
C GLU A 97 0.45 3.11 12.99
N ILE A 98 -0.43 2.50 13.79
CA ILE A 98 -0.80 3.06 15.10
C ILE A 98 0.45 3.18 15.97
N ILE A 99 1.34 2.18 15.98
CA ILE A 99 2.61 2.26 16.73
C ILE A 99 3.50 3.38 16.18
N LEU A 100 3.64 3.48 14.86
CA LEU A 100 4.40 4.55 14.21
C LEU A 100 3.82 5.94 14.56
N ASN A 101 2.50 6.05 14.66
CA ASN A 101 1.83 7.27 15.06
C ASN A 101 2.08 7.63 16.52
N LEU A 102 2.03 6.64 17.42
CA LEU A 102 2.32 6.84 18.84
C LEU A 102 3.75 7.31 19.11
N VAL A 103 4.72 6.87 18.31
CA VAL A 103 6.13 7.31 18.43
C VAL A 103 6.45 8.56 17.62
N GLY A 104 5.45 9.17 16.96
CA GLY A 104 5.62 10.37 16.14
C GLY A 104 6.39 10.17 14.83
N ALA A 105 6.57 8.92 14.39
CA ALA A 105 7.17 8.60 13.09
C ALA A 105 6.17 8.77 11.93
N LEU A 106 4.87 8.71 12.23
CA LEU A 106 3.76 8.89 11.29
C LEU A 106 2.71 9.83 11.89
N THR A 107 2.12 10.73 11.11
CA THR A 107 1.09 11.67 11.61
C THR A 107 -0.25 11.50 10.92
N TRP A 108 -1.31 11.82 11.64
CA TRP A 108 -2.70 11.74 11.21
C TRP A 108 -3.48 12.93 11.79
N ASP A 109 -3.96 13.81 10.91
CA ASP A 109 -4.62 15.05 11.32
C ASP A 109 -6.15 15.02 11.11
N TYR A 110 -6.65 14.08 10.30
CA TYR A 110 -8.07 13.97 9.98
C TYR A 110 -8.84 13.09 10.98
N SER A 111 -10.03 13.54 11.39
CA SER A 111 -10.89 12.80 12.33
C SER A 111 -11.35 11.43 11.82
N TRP A 112 -11.39 11.26 10.49
CA TRP A 112 -11.78 10.04 9.79
C TRP A 112 -10.59 9.15 9.37
N TRP A 113 -9.36 9.58 9.66
CA TRP A 113 -8.13 8.84 9.38
C TRP A 113 -7.18 8.98 10.56
N ARG A 114 -7.43 8.20 11.63
CA ARG A 114 -6.66 8.27 12.89
C ARG A 114 -6.77 6.98 13.69
N ALA A 115 -6.00 6.85 14.77
CA ALA A 115 -6.01 5.67 15.65
C ALA A 115 -7.39 5.31 16.21
N GLY A 116 -8.20 6.32 16.57
CA GLY A 116 -9.58 6.12 17.05
C GLY A 116 -10.61 5.87 15.94
N ALA A 117 -10.21 6.03 14.68
CA ALA A 117 -11.03 5.84 13.49
C ALA A 117 -10.25 5.14 12.36
N PRO A 118 -9.71 3.93 12.58
CA PRO A 118 -8.76 3.32 11.64
C PRO A 118 -9.44 2.55 10.50
N TRP A 119 -10.77 2.59 10.39
CA TRP A 119 -11.51 1.78 9.43
C TRP A 119 -11.20 2.17 7.97
N LEU A 120 -10.96 3.46 7.67
CA LEU A 120 -10.55 3.87 6.32
C LEU A 120 -9.09 3.50 6.03
N ILE A 121 -8.23 3.51 7.03
CA ILE A 121 -6.86 3.00 6.92
C ILE A 121 -6.89 1.50 6.58
N PHE A 122 -7.77 0.75 7.23
CA PHE A 122 -7.99 -0.66 6.89
C PHE A 122 -8.59 -0.84 5.48
N LEU A 123 -9.70 -0.18 5.17
CA LEU A 123 -10.48 -0.40 3.94
C LEU A 123 -9.84 0.18 2.67
N ILE A 124 -9.09 1.28 2.80
CA ILE A 124 -8.52 2.03 1.68
C ILE A 124 -6.99 1.99 1.74
N GLY A 125 -6.40 2.06 2.94
CA GLY A 125 -4.96 2.03 3.13
C GLY A 125 -4.31 0.66 2.91
N TYR A 126 -5.01 -0.45 3.20
CA TYR A 126 -4.36 -1.77 3.19
C TYR A 126 -5.13 -2.91 2.52
N LEU A 127 -6.44 -3.03 2.75
CA LEU A 127 -7.19 -4.17 2.22
C LEU A 127 -7.09 -4.30 0.68
N PRO A 128 -7.21 -3.22 -0.12
CA PRO A 128 -7.07 -3.31 -1.56
C PRO A 128 -5.65 -3.74 -1.97
N PHE A 129 -4.63 -3.39 -1.19
CA PHE A 129 -3.24 -3.68 -1.51
C PHE A 129 -2.99 -5.18 -1.43
N PHE A 130 -3.46 -5.82 -0.35
CA PHE A 130 -3.39 -7.26 -0.18
C PHE A 130 -4.21 -7.99 -1.24
N LEU A 131 -5.43 -7.54 -1.51
CA LEU A 131 -6.29 -8.16 -2.52
C LEU A 131 -5.65 -8.13 -3.92
N VAL A 132 -5.09 -6.99 -4.33
CA VAL A 132 -4.38 -6.85 -5.62
C VAL A 132 -3.10 -7.68 -5.64
N SER A 133 -2.31 -7.64 -4.56
CA SER A 133 -1.07 -8.43 -4.44
C SER A 133 -1.33 -9.92 -4.57
N PHE A 134 -2.33 -10.45 -3.86
CA PHE A 134 -2.70 -11.87 -3.89
C PHE A 134 -3.33 -12.25 -5.23
N TRP A 135 -4.12 -11.37 -5.83
CA TRP A 135 -4.65 -11.59 -7.18
C TRP A 135 -3.54 -11.73 -8.21
N VAL A 136 -2.53 -10.85 -8.17
CA VAL A 136 -1.35 -10.93 -9.05
C VAL A 136 -0.52 -12.19 -8.76
N PHE A 137 -0.34 -12.54 -7.49
CA PHE A 137 0.35 -13.77 -7.09
C PHE A 137 -0.27 -15.01 -7.72
N ASP A 138 -1.61 -15.11 -7.66
CA ASP A 138 -2.39 -16.26 -8.12
C ASP A 138 -2.62 -16.30 -9.64
N MET A 139 -2.19 -15.32 -10.44
CA MET A 139 -2.35 -15.38 -11.90
C MET A 139 -1.56 -16.55 -12.51
N ASP A 140 -2.11 -17.20 -13.53
CA ASP A 140 -1.47 -18.39 -14.10
C ASP A 140 -0.34 -18.05 -15.09
N SER A 141 -0.42 -16.91 -15.78
CA SER A 141 0.56 -16.52 -16.80
C SER A 141 1.44 -15.35 -16.39
N LEU A 142 2.73 -15.45 -16.72
CA LEU A 142 3.69 -14.36 -16.51
C LEU A 142 3.28 -13.09 -17.27
N ARG A 143 2.76 -13.24 -18.50
CA ARG A 143 2.28 -12.11 -19.31
C ARG A 143 1.17 -11.31 -18.61
N ARG A 144 0.23 -11.98 -17.93
CA ARG A 144 -0.82 -11.31 -17.16
C ARG A 144 -0.24 -10.57 -15.95
N LYS A 145 0.70 -11.18 -15.22
CA LYS A 145 1.39 -10.52 -14.10
C LYS A 145 2.12 -9.26 -14.54
N ILE A 146 2.88 -9.34 -15.64
CA ILE A 146 3.59 -8.21 -16.23
C ILE A 146 2.61 -7.13 -16.66
N ALA A 147 1.53 -7.49 -17.36
CA ALA A 147 0.53 -6.52 -17.81
C ALA A 147 -0.14 -5.80 -16.63
N THR A 148 -0.60 -6.54 -15.62
CA THR A 148 -1.27 -5.94 -14.46
C THR A 148 -0.33 -5.02 -13.67
N VAL A 149 0.86 -5.50 -13.31
CA VAL A 149 1.84 -4.67 -12.58
C VAL A 149 2.28 -3.49 -13.46
N GLY A 150 2.52 -3.72 -14.75
CA GLY A 150 2.87 -2.68 -15.70
C GLY A 150 1.81 -1.57 -15.79
N VAL A 151 0.51 -1.90 -15.76
CA VAL A 151 -0.57 -0.91 -15.74
C VAL A 151 -0.56 -0.08 -14.45
N ILE A 152 -0.37 -0.72 -13.28
CA ILE A 152 -0.28 -0.02 -11.99
C ILE A 152 0.86 1.00 -12.02
N TYR A 153 2.06 0.58 -12.41
CA TYR A 153 3.21 1.49 -12.46
C TYR A 153 3.10 2.53 -13.57
N ALA A 154 2.55 2.18 -14.74
CA ALA A 154 2.33 3.15 -15.81
C ALA A 154 1.38 4.27 -15.35
N PHE A 155 0.30 3.92 -14.64
CA PHE A 155 -0.60 4.89 -14.05
C PHE A 155 0.13 5.81 -13.05
N ASN A 156 0.86 5.23 -12.10
CA ASN A 156 1.61 6.00 -11.10
C ASN A 156 2.65 6.93 -11.75
N ILE A 157 3.40 6.45 -12.74
CA ILE A 157 4.40 7.24 -13.47
C ILE A 157 3.73 8.40 -14.20
N ILE A 158 2.62 8.17 -14.90
CA ILE A 158 1.87 9.24 -15.58
C ILE A 158 1.40 10.29 -14.57
N CYS A 159 0.87 9.86 -13.42
CA CYS A 159 0.44 10.77 -12.36
C CYS A 159 1.61 11.55 -11.76
N LEU A 160 2.77 10.93 -11.50
CA LEU A 160 3.96 11.63 -11.00
C LEU A 160 4.51 12.63 -12.01
N ILE A 161 4.57 12.28 -13.30
CA ILE A 161 4.97 13.22 -14.36
C ILE A 161 4.02 14.43 -14.36
N LEU A 162 2.71 14.18 -14.32
CA LEU A 162 1.72 15.24 -14.35
C LEU A 162 1.76 16.12 -13.09
N PHE A 163 1.66 15.51 -11.91
CA PHE A 163 1.48 16.24 -10.66
C PHE A 163 2.79 16.75 -10.07
N ALA A 164 3.91 16.03 -10.19
CA ALA A 164 5.19 16.48 -9.65
C ALA A 164 5.99 17.32 -10.66
N ALA A 165 6.14 16.85 -11.91
CA ALA A 165 7.03 17.51 -12.86
C ALA A 165 6.36 18.67 -13.64
N VAL A 166 5.13 18.46 -14.15
CA VAL A 166 4.43 19.46 -14.98
C VAL A 166 3.72 20.49 -14.11
N LEU A 167 2.87 20.05 -13.19
CA LEU A 167 2.01 20.91 -12.38
C LEU A 167 2.67 21.38 -11.08
N LYS A 168 3.66 20.64 -10.57
CA LYS A 168 4.39 20.92 -9.32
C LYS A 168 3.49 21.05 -8.09
N TRP A 169 2.50 20.15 -8.01
CA TRP A 169 1.55 20.07 -6.90
C TRP A 169 2.06 19.20 -5.74
N ILE A 170 2.87 18.19 -6.05
CA ILE A 170 3.46 17.23 -5.11
C ILE A 170 4.96 17.09 -5.34
#